data_AF-A0A974P6K4-F1
#
_entry.id   AF-A0A974P6K4-F1
#
_cell.length_a   1.000
_cell.length_b   1.000
_cell.length_c   1.000
_cell.angle_alpha   90.00
_cell.angle_beta   90.00
_cell.angle_gamma   90.00
#
_symmetry.space_group_name_H-M   'P 1'
#
loop_
_entity.id
_entity.type
_entity.pdbx_description
1 polymer ?
#
loop_
_entity_poly.entity_id
_entity_poly.type
_entity_poly.pdbx_seq_one_letter_code
_entity_poly.pdbx_strand_id
1 'polypeptide(L)'
;MAAPGDVICAEALTYPGLKALAAQLRVTIVGLAMDAEGILPGAFEAACREHTVKALCCTPTLQNPTTATMSLARREALVAIARAHGVPIVEDDAYGLLPENAPPSVAALAPELTFHIAGLAKHVSPALRIAYLVAPDNRSGPRCAPRSGRPPPWPRRSPPPSPRAGSRAEPPTRSATPSAPRPAPASAWPRACCRREASTPIPTASICG
;
A
#
# COMPACT_ATOMS: atom_id res chain seq x y z
N MET A 1 -14.02 12.00 9.88
CA MET A 1 -13.21 10.78 9.70
C MET A 1 -13.38 9.87 10.91
N ALA A 2 -13.19 8.57 10.72
CA ALA A 2 -13.51 7.50 11.67
C ALA A 2 -12.96 7.71 13.09
N ALA A 3 -13.74 7.28 14.08
CA ALA A 3 -13.44 7.30 15.50
C ALA A 3 -13.30 5.87 16.05
N PRO A 4 -12.74 5.69 17.27
CA PRO A 4 -12.75 4.40 17.93
C PRO A 4 -14.14 3.76 17.93
N GLY A 5 -14.25 2.51 17.49
CA GLY A 5 -15.50 1.76 17.33
C GLY A 5 -16.15 1.88 15.95
N ASP A 6 -15.70 2.79 15.08
CA ASP A 6 -16.22 2.89 13.73
C ASP A 6 -15.74 1.73 12.83
N VAL A 7 -16.46 1.52 11.73
CA VAL A 7 -16.16 0.51 10.71
C VAL A 7 -15.60 1.18 9.46
N ILE A 8 -14.52 0.61 8.92
CA ILE A 8 -14.04 0.86 7.55
C ILE A 8 -14.06 -0.44 6.75
N CYS A 9 -14.23 -0.33 5.45
CA CYS A 9 -14.10 -1.46 4.54
C CYS A 9 -12.72 -1.45 3.88
N ALA A 10 -12.15 -2.62 3.63
CA ALA A 10 -10.93 -2.78 2.86
C ALA A 10 -10.92 -4.11 2.11
N GLU A 11 -9.92 -4.35 1.28
CA GLU A 11 -9.67 -5.68 0.72
C GLU A 11 -9.58 -6.76 1.81
N ALA A 12 -10.17 -7.94 1.57
CA ALA A 12 -9.96 -9.10 2.45
C ALA A 12 -8.46 -9.44 2.60
N LEU A 13 -7.70 -9.29 1.53
CA LEU A 13 -6.24 -9.38 1.52
C LEU A 13 -5.61 -7.99 1.40
N THR A 14 -5.63 -7.21 2.46
CA THR A 14 -5.04 -5.85 2.49
C THR A 14 -3.64 -5.79 3.08
N TYR A 15 -2.92 -4.69 2.83
CA TYR A 15 -1.54 -4.51 3.27
C TYR A 15 -1.43 -4.40 4.81
N PRO A 16 -0.35 -4.92 5.43
CA PRO A 16 -0.23 -5.00 6.90
C PRO A 16 -0.30 -3.65 7.63
N GLY A 17 0.13 -2.57 6.97
CA GLY A 17 0.13 -1.24 7.59
C GLY A 17 -1.28 -0.69 7.81
N LEU A 18 -2.28 -1.03 6.98
CA LEU A 18 -3.67 -0.65 7.23
C LEU A 18 -4.20 -1.35 8.47
N LYS A 19 -3.89 -2.65 8.63
CA LYS A 19 -4.27 -3.42 9.82
C LYS A 19 -3.66 -2.84 11.09
N ALA A 20 -2.37 -2.47 11.04
CA ALA A 20 -1.68 -1.84 12.16
C ALA A 20 -2.31 -0.47 12.52
N LEU A 21 -2.64 0.34 11.51
CA LEU A 21 -3.27 1.64 11.72
C LEU A 21 -4.68 1.51 12.31
N ALA A 22 -5.49 0.58 11.81
CA ALA A 22 -6.83 0.33 12.33
C ALA A 22 -6.80 -0.13 13.79
N ALA A 23 -5.87 -1.03 14.14
CA ALA A 23 -5.65 -1.44 15.53
C ALA A 23 -5.28 -0.25 16.44
N GLN A 24 -4.35 0.61 15.98
CA GLN A 24 -3.95 1.80 16.74
C GLN A 24 -5.10 2.80 16.93
N LEU A 25 -5.96 2.96 15.92
CA LEU A 25 -7.11 3.86 15.96
C LEU A 25 -8.36 3.24 16.60
N ARG A 26 -8.32 1.94 16.92
CA ARG A 26 -9.46 1.13 17.41
C ARG A 26 -10.64 1.18 16.45
N VAL A 27 -10.35 1.10 15.16
CA VAL A 27 -11.35 1.02 14.07
C VAL A 27 -11.43 -0.43 13.61
N THR A 28 -12.63 -0.90 13.32
CA THR A 28 -12.86 -2.26 12.81
C THR A 28 -12.73 -2.26 11.30
N ILE A 29 -11.95 -3.20 10.75
CA ILE A 29 -11.87 -3.44 9.31
C ILE A 29 -12.85 -4.56 8.95
N VAL A 30 -13.77 -4.28 8.04
CA VAL A 30 -14.56 -5.29 7.33
C VAL A 30 -13.84 -5.62 6.03
N GLY A 31 -13.36 -6.87 5.93
CA GLY A 31 -12.70 -7.38 4.73
C GLY A 31 -13.73 -7.72 3.66
N LEU A 32 -13.64 -7.06 2.51
CA LEU A 32 -14.51 -7.28 1.37
C LEU A 32 -14.01 -8.45 0.54
N ALA A 33 -14.91 -9.32 0.10
CA ALA A 33 -14.59 -10.40 -0.82
C ALA A 33 -14.01 -9.87 -2.13
N MET A 34 -13.12 -10.66 -2.75
CA MET A 34 -12.33 -10.25 -3.90
C MET A 34 -12.27 -11.35 -4.97
N ASP A 35 -12.05 -10.93 -6.21
CA ASP A 35 -11.66 -11.76 -7.35
C ASP A 35 -10.30 -11.32 -7.93
N ALA A 36 -9.96 -11.77 -9.14
CA ALA A 36 -8.72 -11.44 -9.82
C ALA A 36 -8.57 -9.95 -10.18
N GLU A 37 -9.66 -9.18 -10.16
CA GLU A 37 -9.64 -7.73 -10.36
C GLU A 37 -9.65 -6.95 -9.04
N GLY A 38 -9.78 -7.63 -7.89
CA GLY A 38 -9.85 -6.99 -6.57
C GLY A 38 -11.25 -7.06 -5.97
N ILE A 39 -11.67 -6.00 -5.29
CA ILE A 39 -12.91 -5.95 -4.50
C ILE A 39 -14.14 -6.27 -5.37
N LEU A 40 -15.03 -7.14 -4.87
CA LEU A 40 -16.33 -7.38 -5.48
C LEU A 40 -17.30 -6.23 -5.14
N PRO A 41 -17.90 -5.54 -6.13
CA PRO A 41 -18.86 -4.47 -5.88
C PRO A 41 -20.03 -4.91 -4.99
N GLY A 42 -20.58 -6.11 -5.23
CA GLY A 42 -21.66 -6.65 -4.42
C GLY A 42 -21.27 -6.87 -2.94
N ALA A 43 -20.01 -7.21 -2.66
CA ALA A 43 -19.54 -7.34 -1.29
C ALA A 43 -19.43 -5.97 -0.60
N PHE A 44 -18.99 -4.94 -1.33
CA PHE A 44 -18.96 -3.57 -0.82
C PHE A 44 -20.37 -3.06 -0.52
N GLU A 45 -21.30 -3.23 -1.47
CA GLU A 45 -22.69 -2.80 -1.29
C GLU A 45 -23.37 -3.51 -0.11
N ALA A 46 -23.16 -4.81 0.04
CA ALA A 46 -23.66 -5.57 1.19
C ALA A 46 -23.11 -5.01 2.51
N ALA A 47 -21.81 -4.74 2.61
CA ALA A 47 -21.20 -4.16 3.80
C ALA A 47 -21.76 -2.76 4.12
N CYS A 48 -22.03 -1.94 3.10
CA CYS A 48 -22.67 -0.63 3.28
C CYS A 48 -24.12 -0.71 3.79
N ARG A 49 -24.82 -1.82 3.53
CA ARG A 49 -26.18 -2.06 4.06
C ARG A 49 -26.15 -2.61 5.48
N GLU A 50 -25.14 -3.40 5.82
CA GLU A 50 -25.00 -4.04 7.14
C GLU A 50 -24.38 -3.10 8.19
N HIS A 51 -23.52 -2.18 7.77
CA HIS A 51 -22.74 -1.34 8.67
C HIS A 51 -22.81 0.14 8.29
N THR A 52 -22.62 1.01 9.28
CA THR A 52 -22.30 2.42 9.02
C THR A 52 -20.84 2.57 8.64
N VAL A 53 -20.53 2.32 7.37
CA VAL A 53 -19.16 2.38 6.82
C VAL A 53 -18.66 3.82 6.79
N LYS A 54 -17.48 4.08 7.40
CA LYS A 54 -16.88 5.42 7.44
C LYS A 54 -15.93 5.72 6.29
N ALA A 55 -15.37 4.69 5.67
CA ALA A 55 -14.52 4.80 4.50
C ALA A 55 -14.36 3.45 3.82
N LEU A 56 -14.11 3.47 2.51
CA LEU A 56 -13.53 2.35 1.76
C LEU A 56 -12.04 2.63 1.56
N CYS A 57 -11.18 1.76 2.04
CA CYS A 57 -9.75 1.78 1.72
C CYS A 57 -9.47 0.77 0.61
N CYS A 58 -8.84 1.18 -0.48
CA CYS A 58 -8.49 0.27 -1.57
C CYS A 58 -7.19 0.65 -2.27
N THR A 59 -6.54 -0.34 -2.87
CA THR A 59 -5.37 -0.22 -3.76
C THR A 59 -5.76 -0.69 -5.16
N PRO A 60 -6.29 0.20 -6.04
CA PRO A 60 -6.88 -0.20 -7.32
C PRO A 60 -5.87 -0.67 -8.37
N THR A 61 -4.61 -0.29 -8.23
CA THR A 61 -3.54 -0.58 -9.19
C THR A 61 -2.43 -1.38 -8.50
N LEU A 62 -2.12 -2.57 -9.04
CA LEU A 62 -1.12 -3.49 -8.49
C LEU A 62 -1.27 -3.71 -6.98
N GLN A 63 -2.48 -4.15 -6.59
CA GLN A 63 -2.91 -4.39 -5.21
C GLN A 63 -1.88 -5.20 -4.41
N ASN A 64 -1.62 -4.83 -3.16
CA ASN A 64 -0.73 -5.60 -2.28
C ASN A 64 -1.55 -6.50 -1.33
N PRO A 65 -1.42 -7.84 -1.39
CA PRO A 65 -0.33 -8.63 -1.99
C PRO A 65 -0.65 -9.28 -3.35
N THR A 66 -1.86 -9.12 -3.90
CA THR A 66 -2.33 -9.96 -5.01
C THR A 66 -1.83 -9.55 -6.38
N THR A 67 -1.26 -8.35 -6.50
CA THR A 67 -0.89 -7.65 -7.75
C THR A 67 -2.06 -7.37 -8.69
N ALA A 68 -3.30 -7.60 -8.24
CA ALA A 68 -4.50 -7.33 -9.03
C ALA A 68 -4.61 -5.85 -9.40
N THR A 69 -5.15 -5.58 -10.59
CA THR A 69 -5.50 -4.22 -11.02
C THR A 69 -6.97 -4.20 -11.40
N MET A 70 -7.74 -3.34 -10.73
CA MET A 70 -9.16 -3.13 -11.02
C MET A 70 -9.31 -2.52 -12.41
N SER A 71 -10.15 -3.13 -13.27
CA SER A 71 -10.57 -2.51 -14.53
C SER A 71 -11.33 -1.20 -14.30
N LEU A 72 -11.49 -0.41 -15.37
CA LEU A 72 -12.29 0.81 -15.32
C LEU A 72 -13.73 0.53 -14.84
N ALA A 73 -14.39 -0.48 -15.41
CA ALA A 73 -15.75 -0.87 -15.02
C ALA A 73 -15.84 -1.24 -13.53
N ARG A 74 -14.80 -1.91 -12.99
CA ARG A 74 -14.72 -2.23 -11.57
C ARG A 74 -14.64 -0.98 -10.70
N ARG A 75 -13.79 -0.03 -11.08
CA ARG A 75 -13.64 1.25 -10.37
C ARG A 75 -14.93 2.06 -10.41
N GLU A 76 -15.58 2.16 -11.57
CA GLU A 76 -16.86 2.85 -11.74
C GLU A 76 -17.98 2.24 -10.88
N ALA A 77 -18.06 0.92 -10.80
CA ALA A 77 -19.04 0.24 -9.96
C ALA A 77 -18.84 0.55 -8.46
N LEU A 78 -17.59 0.52 -7.98
CA LEU A 78 -17.27 0.88 -6.59
C LEU A 78 -17.57 2.36 -6.30
N VAL A 79 -17.25 3.25 -7.24
CA VAL A 79 -17.56 4.68 -7.16
C VAL A 79 -19.07 4.91 -7.07
N ALA A 80 -19.86 4.23 -7.90
CA ALA A 80 -21.31 4.36 -7.89
C ALA A 80 -21.90 3.98 -6.51
N ILE A 81 -21.44 2.87 -5.93
CA ILE A 81 -21.85 2.44 -4.59
C ILE A 81 -21.40 3.45 -3.52
N ALA A 82 -20.14 3.90 -3.59
CA ALA A 82 -19.60 4.88 -2.64
C ALA A 82 -20.40 6.19 -2.66
N ARG A 83 -20.78 6.68 -3.84
CA ARG A 83 -21.67 7.85 -4.02
C ARG A 83 -23.05 7.60 -3.41
N ALA A 84 -23.67 6.47 -3.75
CA ALA A 84 -25.01 6.13 -3.28
C ALA A 84 -25.10 6.07 -1.74
N HIS A 85 -24.04 5.60 -1.09
CA HIS A 85 -23.96 5.48 0.37
C HIS A 85 -23.26 6.66 1.06
N GLY A 86 -22.76 7.65 0.32
CA GLY A 86 -21.99 8.77 0.87
C GLY A 86 -20.69 8.34 1.58
N VAL A 87 -20.09 7.23 1.15
CA VAL A 87 -18.88 6.66 1.75
C VAL A 87 -17.65 7.25 1.05
N PRO A 88 -16.75 7.95 1.76
CA PRO A 88 -15.52 8.43 1.16
C PRO A 88 -14.57 7.27 0.84
N ILE A 89 -13.78 7.43 -0.22
CA ILE A 89 -12.78 6.45 -0.65
C ILE A 89 -11.40 6.93 -0.25
N VAL A 90 -10.57 6.03 0.27
CA VAL A 90 -9.14 6.22 0.47
C VAL A 90 -8.43 5.32 -0.53
N GLU A 91 -7.94 5.92 -1.60
CA GLU A 91 -7.18 5.26 -2.65
C GLU A 91 -5.69 5.28 -2.29
N ASP A 92 -5.10 4.09 -2.08
CA ASP A 92 -3.65 3.90 -1.98
C ASP A 92 -3.10 3.57 -3.37
N ASP A 93 -2.36 4.51 -3.96
CA ASP A 93 -1.76 4.41 -5.28
C ASP A 93 -0.22 4.36 -5.20
N ALA A 94 0.28 3.48 -4.32
CA ALA A 94 1.72 3.25 -4.14
C ALA A 94 2.44 2.80 -5.43
N TYR A 95 1.70 2.26 -6.41
CA TYR A 95 2.23 1.66 -7.64
C TYR A 95 1.65 2.26 -8.93
N GLY A 96 0.81 3.30 -8.84
CA GLY A 96 0.05 3.80 -9.99
C GLY A 96 0.84 4.31 -11.17
N LEU A 97 2.10 4.72 -10.95
CA LEU A 97 3.00 5.19 -12.00
C LEU A 97 3.87 4.06 -12.57
N LEU A 98 3.71 2.80 -12.15
CA LEU A 98 4.45 1.66 -12.71
C LEU A 98 3.85 1.12 -14.01
N PRO A 99 2.53 0.87 -14.13
CA PRO A 99 1.97 0.35 -15.38
C PRO A 99 1.91 1.45 -16.45
N GLU A 100 2.32 1.11 -17.67
CA GLU A 100 2.24 2.04 -18.81
C GLU A 100 0.79 2.40 -19.19
N ASN A 101 -0.13 1.45 -19.04
CA ASN A 101 -1.53 1.58 -19.44
C ASN A 101 -2.46 1.22 -18.26
N ALA A 102 -2.34 1.95 -17.16
CA ALA A 102 -3.27 1.81 -16.03
C ALA A 102 -4.62 2.49 -16.34
N PRO A 103 -5.76 1.93 -15.89
CA PRO A 103 -7.02 2.66 -15.91
C PRO A 103 -6.93 3.95 -15.08
N PRO A 104 -7.78 4.96 -15.36
CA PRO A 104 -7.86 6.18 -14.56
C PRO A 104 -8.02 5.87 -13.06
N SER A 105 -7.31 6.62 -12.21
CA SER A 105 -7.41 6.48 -10.76
C SER A 105 -8.85 6.68 -10.27
N VAL A 106 -9.19 6.10 -9.13
CA VAL A 106 -10.51 6.29 -8.52
C VAL A 106 -10.73 7.77 -8.20
N ALA A 107 -9.67 8.49 -7.80
CA ALA A 107 -9.72 9.93 -7.58
C ALA A 107 -10.01 10.74 -8.85
N ALA A 108 -9.63 10.27 -10.03
CA ALA A 108 -10.04 10.92 -11.28
C ALA A 108 -11.53 10.70 -11.59
N LEU A 109 -12.08 9.54 -11.20
CA LEU A 109 -13.50 9.19 -11.41
C LEU A 109 -14.44 9.83 -10.37
N ALA A 110 -13.96 10.02 -9.15
CA ALA A 110 -14.72 10.55 -8.02
C ALA A 110 -13.90 11.54 -7.15
N PRO A 111 -13.48 12.68 -7.72
CA PRO A 111 -12.66 13.67 -7.02
C PRO A 111 -13.37 14.31 -5.82
N GLU A 112 -14.70 14.25 -5.76
CA GLU A 112 -15.51 14.85 -4.69
C GLU A 112 -15.55 14.04 -3.39
N LEU A 113 -15.13 12.76 -3.42
CA LEU A 113 -15.18 11.85 -2.26
C LEU A 113 -13.93 10.99 -2.06
N THR A 114 -12.92 11.12 -2.93
CA THR A 114 -11.71 10.28 -2.88
C THR A 114 -10.50 11.03 -2.31
N PHE A 115 -9.89 10.43 -1.29
CA PHE A 115 -8.58 10.76 -0.76
C PHE A 115 -7.54 9.91 -1.50
N HIS A 116 -6.73 10.53 -2.34
CA HIS A 116 -5.72 9.83 -3.14
C HIS A 116 -4.35 9.93 -2.50
N ILE A 117 -3.76 8.80 -2.13
CA ILE A 117 -2.43 8.72 -1.50
C ILE A 117 -1.48 8.08 -2.48
N ALA A 118 -0.43 8.80 -2.89
CA ALA A 118 0.57 8.26 -3.79
C ALA A 118 2.00 8.45 -3.25
N GLY A 119 2.83 7.42 -3.46
CA GLY A 119 4.19 7.34 -2.94
C GLY A 119 5.26 7.49 -4.02
N LEU A 120 6.37 8.13 -3.68
CA LEU A 120 7.54 8.22 -4.58
C LEU A 120 8.53 7.07 -4.39
N ALA A 121 8.33 6.25 -3.35
CA ALA A 121 9.25 5.18 -2.96
C ALA A 121 9.42 4.07 -4.01
N LYS A 122 8.42 3.88 -4.87
CA LYS A 122 8.39 2.82 -5.89
C LYS A 122 8.70 3.30 -7.30
N HIS A 123 8.77 4.61 -7.49
CA HIS A 123 8.92 5.25 -8.80
C HIS A 123 10.23 6.03 -8.92
N VAL A 124 10.65 6.69 -7.82
CA VAL A 124 11.83 7.55 -7.82
C VAL A 124 12.95 6.93 -6.99
N SER A 125 12.72 6.72 -5.69
CA SER A 125 13.68 6.07 -4.82
C SER A 125 13.06 5.69 -3.47
N PRO A 126 13.31 4.47 -2.95
CA PRO A 126 12.84 4.07 -1.63
C PRO A 126 13.42 4.93 -0.49
N ALA A 127 14.55 5.61 -0.73
CA ALA A 127 15.23 6.46 0.25
C ALA A 127 14.50 7.78 0.54
N LEU A 128 13.66 8.27 -0.38
CA LEU A 128 13.00 9.57 -0.21
C LEU A 128 12.03 9.58 0.97
N ARG A 129 11.33 8.46 1.22
CA ARG A 129 10.29 8.36 2.26
C ARG A 129 9.20 9.44 2.14
N ILE A 130 8.92 9.89 0.92
CA ILE A 130 7.90 10.89 0.60
C ILE A 130 6.67 10.22 -0.04
N ALA A 131 5.50 10.66 0.41
CA ALA A 131 4.20 10.44 -0.21
C ALA A 131 3.40 11.75 -0.17
N TYR A 132 2.41 11.88 -1.04
CA TYR A 132 1.48 13.02 -1.05
C TYR A 132 0.04 12.52 -0.95
N LEU A 133 -0.85 13.41 -0.50
CA LEU A 133 -2.29 13.19 -0.39
C LEU A 133 -3.00 14.28 -1.19
N VAL A 134 -3.84 13.86 -2.15
CA VAL A 134 -4.85 14.73 -2.75
C VAL A 134 -6.16 14.51 -1.99
N ALA A 135 -6.66 15.55 -1.35
CA ALA A 135 -7.93 15.51 -0.65
C ALA A 135 -9.09 15.76 -1.63
N PRO A 136 -10.30 15.27 -1.33
CA PRO A 136 -11.45 15.49 -2.19
C PRO A 136 -11.77 16.98 -2.36
N ASP A 137 -12.26 17.35 -3.54
CA ASP A 137 -12.71 18.70 -3.82
C ASP A 137 -13.94 19.03 -2.95
N ASN A 138 -13.76 19.96 -2.01
CA ASN A 138 -14.75 20.32 -0.99
C ASN A 138 -16.00 21.04 -1.53
N ARG A 139 -16.16 21.14 -2.86
CA ARG A 139 -17.28 21.80 -3.52
C ARG A 139 -18.53 20.92 -3.62
N SER A 140 -18.42 19.61 -3.40
CA SER A 140 -19.54 18.66 -3.64
C SER A 140 -19.67 17.49 -2.64
N GLY A 141 -18.74 17.30 -1.69
CA GLY A 141 -18.76 16.17 -0.74
C GLY A 141 -19.25 16.49 0.68
N PRO A 142 -19.66 15.47 1.48
CA PRO A 142 -20.01 15.66 2.89
C PRO A 142 -18.81 16.25 3.65
N ARG A 143 -19.02 17.38 4.34
CA ARG A 143 -17.96 18.05 5.12
C ARG A 143 -17.41 17.08 6.16
N CYS A 144 -16.16 16.67 5.97
CA CYS A 144 -15.36 16.17 7.06
C CYS A 144 -15.01 17.36 7.96
N ALA A 145 -15.88 17.68 8.92
CA ALA A 145 -15.60 18.73 9.89
C ALA A 145 -14.26 18.43 10.58
N PRO A 146 -13.31 19.38 10.63
CA PRO A 146 -12.09 19.18 11.39
C PRO A 146 -12.50 18.97 12.85
N ARG A 147 -12.19 17.79 13.40
CA ARG A 147 -12.23 17.63 14.86
C ARG A 147 -11.21 18.62 15.41
N SER A 148 -11.63 19.46 16.34
CA SER A 148 -10.81 20.41 17.10
C SER A 148 -9.74 19.75 17.99
N GLY A 149 -9.42 18.48 17.76
CA GLY A 149 -8.39 17.74 18.48
C GLY A 149 -7.06 17.84 17.74
N ARG A 150 -6.08 18.45 18.39
CA ARG A 150 -4.67 18.40 17.99
C ARG A 150 -4.29 16.93 17.72
N PRO A 151 -3.66 16.59 16.57
CA PRO A 151 -3.20 15.23 16.36
C PRO A 151 -2.21 14.84 17.47
N PRO A 152 -2.24 13.58 17.94
CA PRO A 152 -1.26 13.13 18.92
C PRO A 152 0.15 13.32 18.34
N PRO A 153 1.12 13.79 19.15
CA PRO A 153 2.49 13.93 18.68
C PRO A 153 3.01 12.57 18.23
N TRP A 154 3.65 12.55 17.06
CA TRP A 154 4.37 11.37 16.57
C TRP A 154 5.33 10.89 17.67
N PRO A 155 5.37 9.59 18.01
CA PRO A 155 6.31 9.10 19.00
C PRO A 155 7.72 9.36 18.48
N ARG A 156 8.45 10.29 19.12
CA ARG A 156 9.88 10.46 18.90
C ARG A 156 10.53 9.13 19.28
N ARG A 157 11.10 8.43 18.30
CA ARG A 157 12.07 7.37 18.61
C ARG A 157 13.18 8.01 19.43
N SER A 158 13.41 7.51 20.64
CA SER A 158 14.58 7.89 21.42
C SER A 158 15.83 7.56 20.60
N PRO A 159 16.84 8.45 20.54
CA PRO A 159 18.11 8.10 19.96
C PRO A 159 18.70 6.89 20.69
N PRO A 160 19.45 6.00 20.01
CA PRO A 160 20.16 4.92 20.68
C PRO A 160 21.09 5.51 21.75
N PRO A 161 21.27 4.83 22.90
CA PRO A 161 22.15 5.32 23.96
C PRO A 161 23.57 5.47 23.42
N SER A 162 24.22 6.59 23.78
CA SER A 162 25.65 6.78 23.49
C SER A 162 26.48 5.72 24.20
N PRO A 163 27.54 5.19 23.57
CA PRO A 163 28.46 4.29 24.26
C PRO A 163 29.11 5.05 25.41
N ARG A 164 28.89 4.59 26.65
CA ARG A 164 29.55 5.17 27.83
C ARG A 164 31.05 4.94 27.72
N ALA A 165 31.80 6.02 27.82
CA ALA A 165 33.24 5.98 28.02
C ALA A 165 33.56 5.39 29.41
N GLY A 166 34.39 4.35 29.43
CA GLY A 166 35.21 4.00 30.59
C GLY A 166 34.63 2.97 31.56
N SER A 167 34.89 1.68 31.29
CA SER A 167 35.55 0.84 32.28
C SER A 167 36.58 -0.02 31.56
N ARG A 168 37.83 0.07 32.01
CA ARG A 168 38.98 -0.64 31.47
C ARG A 168 38.88 -2.08 31.98
N ALA A 169 38.30 -2.97 31.19
CA ALA A 169 38.34 -4.40 31.48
C ALA A 169 39.71 -4.96 31.07
N GLU A 170 40.38 -5.63 32.01
CA GLU A 170 41.58 -6.43 31.75
C GLU A 170 41.32 -7.45 30.64
N PRO A 171 42.31 -7.74 29.77
CA PRO A 171 42.14 -8.74 28.73
C PRO A 171 42.17 -10.15 29.34
N PRO A 172 41.19 -11.02 29.07
CA PRO A 172 41.31 -12.42 29.41
C PRO A 172 42.40 -13.08 28.54
N THR A 173 43.16 -13.96 29.18
CA THR A 173 44.23 -14.77 28.60
C THR A 173 43.71 -15.59 27.40
N ARG A 174 44.45 -15.53 26.28
CA ARG A 174 44.16 -16.30 25.07
C ARG A 174 44.28 -17.80 25.35
N SER A 175 43.15 -18.48 25.49
CA SER A 175 43.05 -19.92 25.21
C SER A 175 42.62 -20.09 23.75
N ALA A 176 43.40 -20.88 23.01
CA ALA A 176 43.20 -21.14 21.60
C ALA A 176 41.87 -21.86 21.38
N THR A 177 40.95 -21.23 20.64
CA THR A 177 39.71 -21.84 20.14
C THR A 177 39.79 -21.86 18.60
N PRO A 178 39.41 -22.97 17.93
CA PRO A 178 39.64 -23.12 16.49
C PRO A 178 38.83 -22.12 15.66
N SER A 179 39.47 -21.63 14.60
CA SER A 179 38.95 -20.67 13.62
C SER A 179 37.62 -21.11 13.00
N ALA A 180 36.61 -20.24 13.07
CA ALA A 180 35.39 -20.37 12.26
C ALA A 180 35.72 -20.26 10.76
N PRO A 181 35.06 -21.03 9.88
CA PRO A 181 35.31 -20.94 8.44
C PRO A 181 34.86 -19.58 7.88
N ARG A 182 35.67 -19.03 6.97
CA ARG A 182 35.40 -17.76 6.27
C ARG A 182 34.10 -17.89 5.46
N PRO A 183 33.28 -16.83 5.35
CA PRO A 183 32.15 -16.84 4.42
C PRO A 183 32.66 -16.96 2.98
N ALA A 184 31.99 -17.80 2.19
CA ALA A 184 32.35 -18.04 0.80
C ALA A 184 32.20 -16.77 -0.05
N PRO A 185 33.07 -16.56 -1.07
CA PRO A 185 32.89 -15.47 -2.03
C PRO A 185 31.59 -15.63 -2.81
N ALA A 186 31.04 -14.51 -3.28
CA ALA A 186 29.75 -14.39 -3.99
C ALA A 186 29.65 -15.15 -5.34
N SER A 187 30.61 -16.04 -5.66
CA SER A 187 30.62 -16.89 -6.84
C SER A 187 29.97 -18.27 -6.63
N ALA A 188 29.41 -18.56 -5.45
CA ALA A 188 28.81 -19.85 -5.08
C ALA A 188 27.27 -19.89 -5.08
N TRP A 189 26.59 -19.07 -5.90
CA TRP A 189 25.17 -19.25 -6.19
C TRP A 189 25.00 -20.21 -7.38
N PRO A 190 24.16 -21.27 -7.29
CA PRO A 190 23.92 -22.15 -8.42
C PRO A 190 23.37 -21.38 -9.63
N ARG A 191 24.07 -21.45 -10.77
CA ARG A 191 23.67 -20.86 -12.07
C ARG A 191 22.51 -21.62 -12.73
N ALA A 192 21.46 -21.95 -11.99
CA ALA A 192 20.42 -22.86 -12.46
C ALA A 192 19.08 -22.22 -12.86
N CYS A 193 18.91 -20.89 -12.78
CA CYS A 193 17.65 -20.25 -13.17
C CYS A 193 17.75 -19.25 -14.34
N CYS A 194 18.91 -19.17 -15.02
CA CYS A 194 19.12 -18.24 -16.13
C CYS A 194 19.83 -18.93 -17.31
N ARG A 195 19.18 -19.94 -17.90
CA ARG A 195 19.40 -20.31 -19.32
C ARG A 195 18.39 -21.35 -19.81
N ARG A 196 17.84 -21.07 -21.00
CA ARG A 196 16.83 -21.79 -21.83
C ARG A 196 15.39 -21.31 -21.53
N GLU A 197 14.64 -20.70 -22.45
CA GLU A 197 14.70 -20.67 -23.92
C GLU A 197 14.46 -19.25 -24.47
N ALA A 198 15.48 -18.69 -25.13
CA ALA A 198 15.30 -17.64 -26.12
C ALA A 198 15.60 -18.30 -27.47
N SER A 199 14.57 -18.65 -28.22
CA SER A 199 14.67 -19.10 -29.62
C SER A 199 13.31 -19.01 -30.29
N THR A 200 12.93 -17.82 -30.74
CA THR A 200 12.05 -17.67 -31.91
C THR A 200 12.34 -16.32 -32.58
N PRO A 201 12.65 -16.27 -33.89
CA PRO A 201 13.00 -15.03 -34.59
C PRO A 201 11.76 -14.17 -34.87
N ILE A 202 11.95 -12.86 -34.71
CA ILE A 202 11.01 -11.80 -35.11
C ILE A 202 10.98 -11.75 -36.65
N PRO A 203 9.81 -11.81 -37.32
CA PRO A 203 9.73 -11.55 -38.75
C PRO A 203 9.82 -10.04 -39.02
N THR A 204 10.78 -9.65 -39.86
CA THR A 204 10.90 -8.32 -40.45
C THR A 204 9.75 -8.08 -41.43
N ALA A 205 8.88 -7.11 -41.12
CA ALA A 205 7.91 -6.59 -42.07
C ALA A 205 8.61 -5.58 -43.00
N SER A 206 8.68 -5.97 -44.28
CA SER A 206 8.98 -5.10 -45.40
C SER A 206 7.82 -4.10 -45.58
N ILE A 207 8.13 -2.81 -45.53
CA ILE A 207 7.23 -1.74 -45.98
C ILE A 207 7.58 -1.50 -47.46
N CYS A 208 6.70 -1.98 -48.35
CA CYS A 208 6.48 -1.35 -49.64
C CYS A 208 5.46 -0.22 -49.43
N GLY A 209 5.76 0.95 -49.97
CA GLY A 209 4.94 2.16 -49.94
C GLY A 209 5.76 3.35 -50.39
#